data_AF-W0EBA2-F1
#
_entry.id   AF-W0EBA2-F1
#
_cell.length_a   1.000
_cell.length_b   1.000
_cell.length_c   1.000
_cell.angle_alpha   90.00
_cell.angle_beta   90.00
_cell.angle_gamma   90.00
#
_symmetry.space_group_name_H-M   'P 1'
#
loop_
_entity.id
_entity.type
_entity.pdbx_description
1 polymer ?
#
loop_
_entity_poly.entity_id
_entity_poly.type
_entity_poly.pdbx_seq_one_letter_code
_entity_poly.pdbx_strand_id
1 'polypeptide(L)' 'MATTSRKVLRMTFTNALGGAVSLTLSDPKEGITAAEIEAAMDLIIAKNIFTGPGGAWISKRDVKIVDTVTDDLYDAPVA' A
#
# COMPACT_ATOMS: atom_id res chain seq x y z
N MET A 1 18.54 -3.62 -22.14
CA MET A 1 17.13 -3.98 -21.89
C MET A 1 16.97 -4.29 -20.42
N ALA A 2 16.25 -3.45 -19.68
CA ALA A 2 16.01 -3.65 -18.26
C ALA A 2 14.49 -3.64 -18.01
N THR A 3 13.90 -4.81 -17.81
CA THR A 3 12.56 -4.88 -17.26
C THR A 3 12.67 -4.48 -15.79
N THR A 4 12.03 -3.38 -15.41
CA THR A 4 11.93 -2.98 -14.00
C THR A 4 10.55 -3.32 -13.50
N SER A 5 10.46 -4.24 -12.55
CA SER A 5 9.23 -4.52 -11.81
C SER A 5 9.25 -3.79 -10.47
N ARG A 6 8.12 -3.18 -10.12
CA ARG A 6 7.94 -2.46 -8.85
C ARG A 6 6.59 -2.85 -8.26
N LYS A 7 6.57 -3.23 -6.98
CA LYS A 7 5.34 -3.51 -6.23
C LYS A 7 5.12 -2.45 -5.17
N VAL A 8 3.89 -2.01 -5.04
CA VAL A 8 3.50 -1.01 -4.04
C VAL A 8 2.21 -1.46 -3.37
N LEU A 9 2.22 -1.60 -2.04
CA LEU A 9 1.03 -1.88 -1.26
C LEU A 9 0.44 -0.55 -0.77
N ARG A 10 -0.80 -0.26 -1.16
CA ARG A 10 -1.55 0.89 -0.68
C ARG A 10 -2.71 0.42 0.18
N MET A 11 -2.68 0.82 1.44
CA MET A 11 -3.69 0.51 2.45
C MET A 11 -4.41 1.81 2.80
N THR A 12 -5.74 1.82 2.73
CA THR A 12 -6.56 2.97 3.08
C THR A 12 -7.44 2.63 4.26
N PHE A 13 -7.44 3.52 5.25
CA PHE A 13 -8.15 3.41 6.50
C PHE A 13 -9.09 4.59 6.67
N THR A 14 -10.14 4.41 7.47
CA THR A 14 -11.02 5.49 7.91
C THR A 14 -10.72 5.80 9.36
N ASN A 15 -10.50 7.07 9.67
CA ASN A 15 -10.33 7.55 11.03
C ASN A 15 -11.68 7.89 11.69
N ALA A 16 -11.66 8.08 13.02
CA ALA A 16 -12.85 8.33 13.82
C ALA A 16 -13.62 9.59 13.39
N LEU A 17 -12.95 10.57 12.77
CA LEU A 17 -13.59 11.76 12.19
C LEU A 17 -14.19 11.53 10.79
N GLY A 18 -14.11 10.32 10.24
CA GLY A 18 -14.55 10.01 8.86
C GLY A 18 -13.54 10.41 7.78
N GLY A 19 -12.35 10.86 8.16
CA GLY A 19 -11.24 11.14 7.25
C GLY A 19 -10.59 9.85 6.73
N ALA A 20 -10.25 9.84 5.45
CA ALA A 20 -9.51 8.75 4.83
C ALA A 20 -8.00 8.96 5.03
N VAL A 21 -7.31 7.96 5.56
CA VAL A 21 -5.86 7.94 5.69
C VAL A 21 -5.31 6.82 4.81
N SER A 22 -4.38 7.15 3.92
CA SER A 22 -3.73 6.17 3.05
C SER A 22 -2.29 5.96 3.46
N LEU A 23 -1.92 4.71 3.74
CA LEU A 23 -0.56 4.25 3.97
C LEU A 23 -0.07 3.57 2.70
N THR A 24 1.04 4.07 2.15
CA THR A 24 1.68 3.46 0.97
C THR A 24 3.00 2.86 1.41
N LEU A 25 3.15 1.55 1.21
CA LEU A 25 4.38 0.81 1.45
C LEU A 25 4.99 0.43 0.09
N SER A 26 6.14 1.02 -0.21
CA SER A 26 6.99 0.62 -1.32
C SER A 26 7.66 -0.70 -0.97
N ASP A 27 7.69 -1.65 -1.91
CA ASP A 27 8.28 -2.98 -1.70
C ASP A 27 7.58 -3.82 -0.60
N PRO A 28 6.28 -4.14 -0.78
CA PRO A 28 5.61 -5.07 0.12
C PRO A 28 6.29 -6.44 0.06
N LYS A 29 6.42 -7.07 1.23
CA LYS A 29 7.01 -8.40 1.37
C LYS A 29 6.48 -9.35 0.31
N GLU A 30 7.37 -10.00 -0.43
CA GLU A 30 6.98 -10.97 -1.45
C GLU A 30 6.17 -12.12 -0.82
N GLY A 31 5.02 -12.42 -1.42
CA GLY A 31 4.10 -13.44 -0.92
C GLY A 31 3.12 -12.96 0.16
N ILE A 32 3.05 -11.65 0.44
CA ILE A 32 2.04 -11.14 1.38
C ILE A 32 0.63 -11.44 0.85
N THR A 33 -0.15 -12.13 1.66
CA THR A 33 -1.52 -12.52 1.30
C THR A 33 -2.52 -11.45 1.74
N ALA A 34 -3.71 -11.46 1.15
CA ALA A 34 -4.81 -10.60 1.60
C ALA A 34 -5.09 -10.78 3.10
N ALA A 35 -4.98 -12.01 3.61
CA ALA A 35 -5.17 -12.32 5.03
C ALA A 35 -4.12 -11.67 5.94
N GLU A 36 -2.84 -11.66 5.55
CA GLU A 36 -1.78 -10.98 6.30
C GLU A 36 -1.95 -9.47 6.27
N ILE A 37 -2.35 -8.92 5.12
CA ILE A 37 -2.66 -7.51 4.96
C ILE A 37 -3.83 -7.14 5.89
N GLU A 38 -4.91 -7.92 5.88
CA GLU A 38 -6.05 -7.69 6.76
C GLU A 38 -5.68 -7.83 8.23
N ALA A 39 -4.89 -8.83 8.60
CA ALA A 39 -4.39 -8.98 9.96
C ALA A 39 -3.51 -7.79 10.36
N ALA A 40 -2.67 -7.27 9.47
CA ALA A 40 -1.90 -6.06 9.71
C ALA A 40 -2.82 -4.84 9.86
N MET A 41 -3.86 -4.70 9.02
CA MET A 41 -4.87 -3.63 9.16
C MET A 41 -5.57 -3.69 10.50
N ASP A 42 -6.04 -4.87 10.90
CA ASP A 42 -6.75 -5.08 12.15
C ASP A 42 -5.82 -4.86 13.35
N LEU A 43 -4.56 -5.26 13.25
CA LEU A 43 -3.56 -5.03 14.30
C LEU A 43 -3.20 -3.55 14.41
N ILE A 44 -3.16 -2.81 13.30
CA ILE A 44 -2.98 -1.35 13.32
C ILE A 44 -4.17 -0.66 14.00
N ILE A 45 -5.41 -1.04 13.65
CA ILE A 45 -6.64 -0.53 14.26
C ILE A 45 -6.68 -0.88 15.76
N ALA A 46 -6.40 -2.14 16.11
CA ALA A 46 -6.42 -2.64 17.48
C ALA A 46 -5.33 -2.02 18.35
N LYS A 47 -4.12 -1.81 17.81
CA LYS A 47 -3.06 -1.11 18.51
C LYS A 47 -3.38 0.38 18.69
N ASN A 48 -4.21 0.95 17.81
CA ASN A 48 -4.58 2.36 17.83
C ASN A 48 -3.36 3.30 17.98
N ILE A 49 -2.21 2.85 17.44
CA ILE A 49 -0.91 3.52 17.58
C ILE A 49 -0.75 4.69 16.60
N PHE A 50 -1.61 4.75 15.58
CA PHE A 50 -1.64 5.84 14.61
C PHE A 50 -2.82 6.77 14.90
N THR A 51 -2.68 7.62 15.93
CA THR A 51 -3.59 8.73 16.17
C THR A 51 -3.09 9.95 15.42
N GLY A 52 -3.66 10.20 14.24
CA GLY A 52 -3.43 11.44 13.50
C GLY A 52 -4.33 12.59 13.97
N PRO A 53 -4.24 13.78 13.37
CA PRO A 53 -5.15 14.90 13.66
C PRO A 53 -6.63 14.59 13.38
N GLY A 54 -6.94 13.48 12.69
CA GLY A 54 -8.30 12.97 12.47
C GLY A 54 -8.74 11.87 13.44
N GLY A 55 -8.01 11.61 14.52
CA GLY A 55 -8.34 10.59 15.52
C GLY A 55 -7.86 9.17 15.20
N ALA A 56 -8.36 8.21 15.97
CA ALA A 56 -8.06 6.79 15.87
C ALA A 56 -8.49 6.21 14.52
N TRP A 57 -7.74 5.24 13.98
CA TRP A 57 -8.20 4.48 12.80
C TRP A 57 -9.27 3.49 13.26
N ILE A 58 -10.50 3.62 12.75
CA ILE A 58 -11.67 2.85 13.18
C ILE A 58 -12.06 1.75 12.20
N SER A 59 -11.74 1.89 10.90
CA SER A 59 -12.05 0.86 9.92
C SER A 59 -11.06 0.75 8.78
N LYS A 60 -10.93 -0.45 8.23
CA LYS A 60 -10.29 -0.72 6.95
C LYS A 60 -11.23 -0.27 5.82
N ARG A 61 -10.76 0.64 4.97
CA ARG A 61 -11.55 1.22 3.88
C ARG A 61 -11.29 0.52 2.56
N ASP A 62 -10.01 0.35 2.22
CA ASP A 62 -9.59 -0.23 0.95
C ASP A 62 -8.15 -0.73 1.05
N VAL A 63 -7.80 -1.80 0.35
CA VAL A 63 -6.42 -2.23 0.21
C VAL A 63 -6.13 -2.72 -1.20
N LYS A 64 -5.02 -2.24 -1.76
CA LYS A 64 -4.65 -2.50 -3.15
C LYS A 64 -3.16 -2.75 -3.25
N ILE A 65 -2.79 -3.85 -3.90
CA ILE A 65 -1.43 -4.09 -4.36
C ILE A 65 -1.37 -3.56 -5.79
N VAL A 66 -0.38 -2.71 -6.06
CA VAL A 66 -0.11 -2.14 -7.37
C VAL A 66 1.20 -2.72 -7.87
N ASP A 67 1.08 -3.65 -8.81
CA ASP A 67 2.20 -4.17 -9.59
C ASP A 67 2.42 -3.26 -10.81
N THR A 68 3.60 -2.65 -10.89
CA THR A 68 4.03 -1.86 -12.05
C THR A 68 5.12 -2.65 -12.76
N VAL A 69 4.86 -3.05 -14.00
CA VAL A 69 5.86 -3.65 -14.89
C VAL A 69 6.17 -2.62 -15.97
N THR A 70 7.43 -2.23 -16.08
CA THR A 70 7.90 -1.35 -17.15
C THR A 70 8.77 -2.18 -18.08
N ASP A 71 8.21 -2.47 -19.26
CA ASP A 71 8.95 -3.06 -20.37
C ASP A 71 9.47 -1.95 -21.27
N ASP A 72 10.79 -1.84 -21.31
CA ASP A 72 11.49 -0.89 -22.17
C ASP A 72 11.60 -1.50 -23.57
N LEU A 73 10.63 -1.19 -24.44
CA LEU A 73 10.44 -1.83 -25.75
C LEU A 73 11.27 -1.18 -26.86
N TYR A 74 11.90 -0.03 -26.63
CA TYR A 74 12.66 0.69 -27.65
C TYR A 74 13.80 1.51 -27.05
N ASP A 75 15.04 1.08 -27.30
CA ASP A 75 16.23 1.90 -27.10
C ASP A 75 16.63 2.48 -28.46
N ALA A 76 16.49 3.80 -28.62
CA ALA A 76 16.90 4.45 -29.85
C ALA A 76 18.43 4.32 -29.97
N PRO A 77 18.98 3.78 -31.08
CA PRO A 77 20.42 3.70 -31.22
C PRO A 77 20.99 5.12 -31.17
N VAL A 78 21.80 5.40 -30.15
CA VAL A 78 22.62 6.61 -30.11
C VAL A 78 23.57 6.55 -31.31
N ALA A 79 23.46 7.55 -32.19
CA ALA A 79 24.26 7.69 -33.41
C ALA A 79 25.73 7.99 -33.08
#